data_AF-J5PCZ2-F1
#
_entry.id   AF-J5PCZ2-F1
#
_cell.length_a   1.000
_cell.length_b   1.000
_cell.length_c   1.000
_cell.angle_alpha   90.00
_cell.angle_beta   90.00
_cell.angle_gamma   90.00
#
_symmetry.space_group_name_H-M   'P 1'
#
loop_
_entity.id
_entity.type
_entity.pdbx_description
1 polymer ?
#
loop_
_entity_poly.entity_id
_entity_poly.type
_entity_poly.pdbx_seq_one_letter_code
_entity_poly.pdbx_strand_id
1 'polypeptide(L)'
;MMLRRYRNVSLRNVRFISKVANVNLRSLNLEDFIGTNNKGIDGLSSYRDETASLTHTTSSRETRLLPKTLQGQSYRDQLELNPDVSKAINNNIMALHIPNNIRRVATNYYKEIQEPNSLHRPCKTKMEVDAHIASIFLQNYGSVFQSLKELQKRLGIENFEPKRVLDVGFGPATGIVALNDLLGEKYRPDVKDAVILGNAEMLKRAKIILSRQLNEVVDAVEVKESMEEKKDVNKEKDKIFQEDELIGEVMTKKISVMTNLRSSVPGLKEYDLIIITHQLLHNKNVFPIQVDENIEYYLNMLAPGGHIVIIERGNPVGFEIIARARQVMLRPENFPEEFGKIPRPWLRGMTSKNKNRTELKNMASDYFLKVIAPCPHQRKCPLQVGNPNFYTHKEGKDLKFCNFQKSIKRPKFSVELKKGKLLATSWNGSQGSASRLRGTGRRNGRDYEVLNYSYLILERSHQDEKTVKEIEKLRKESISDKYDIGSLGDDTQKTWPRIINDPIKRKGHVMMDLCAPSGTLEKWTVSRSFSKQIYHDARKSKKGDLWASDAKTQIKGLGDLNLQKFQKLEKERIKQMKKEERRTSREITESFNELEDSLQFDNHKLSDVEVVREISTLHGHHFSQHVNKK
;
A
#
# COMPACT_ATOMS: atom_id res chain seq x y z
N MET A 1 6.00 -72.76 -20.43
CA MET A 1 4.73 -72.86 -19.68
C MET A 1 4.20 -71.46 -19.45
N MET A 2 3.22 -71.02 -20.23
CA MET A 2 1.78 -70.95 -19.86
C MET A 2 1.51 -69.89 -18.76
N LEU A 3 0.58 -68.94 -18.86
CA LEU A 3 -0.64 -68.86 -19.68
C LEU A 3 -1.19 -67.43 -19.69
N ARG A 4 -1.78 -67.05 -20.84
CA ARG A 4 -2.63 -65.88 -21.11
C ARG A 4 -3.84 -65.78 -20.17
N ARG A 5 -4.36 -64.56 -19.97
CA ARG A 5 -5.82 -64.28 -19.97
C ARG A 5 -6.13 -62.88 -20.52
N TYR A 6 -6.67 -62.87 -21.73
CA TYR A 6 -7.45 -61.78 -22.34
C TYR A 6 -8.90 -61.83 -21.79
N ARG A 7 -9.53 -60.67 -21.60
CA ARG A 7 -10.99 -60.52 -21.65
C ARG A 7 -11.38 -59.21 -22.34
N ASN A 8 -12.01 -59.35 -23.50
CA ASN A 8 -12.81 -58.35 -24.20
C ASN A 8 -14.15 -58.18 -23.48
N VAL A 9 -14.68 -56.96 -23.35
CA VAL A 9 -16.13 -56.66 -23.43
C VAL A 9 -16.39 -55.21 -23.90
N SER A 10 -17.06 -55.12 -25.06
CA SER A 10 -18.11 -54.18 -25.50
C SER A 10 -17.88 -52.66 -25.56
N LEU A 11 -17.81 -52.18 -26.82
CA LEU A 11 -18.11 -50.82 -27.25
C LEU A 11 -19.61 -50.55 -27.12
N ARG A 12 -20.01 -49.58 -26.28
CA ARG A 12 -21.35 -48.97 -26.33
C ARG A 12 -21.24 -47.56 -26.91
N ASN A 13 -21.85 -47.39 -28.07
CA ASN A 13 -22.18 -46.12 -28.69
C ASN A 13 -23.04 -45.28 -27.75
N VAL A 14 -22.54 -44.11 -27.33
CA VAL A 14 -23.36 -43.06 -26.73
C VAL A 14 -23.39 -41.89 -27.71
N ARG A 15 -24.52 -41.75 -28.41
CA ARG A 15 -24.85 -40.56 -29.20
C ARG A 15 -25.10 -39.40 -28.24
N PHE A 16 -24.18 -38.45 -28.16
CA PHE A 16 -24.46 -37.15 -27.55
C PHE A 16 -24.99 -36.18 -28.62
N ILE A 17 -26.22 -35.74 -28.40
CA ILE A 17 -26.93 -34.75 -29.20
C ILE A 17 -26.25 -33.39 -28.97
N SER A 18 -25.63 -32.85 -30.02
CA SER A 18 -25.06 -31.50 -30.02
C SER A 18 -26.15 -30.44 -30.25
N LYS A 19 -26.51 -29.69 -29.21
CA LYS A 19 -27.05 -28.33 -29.38
C LYS A 19 -25.91 -27.35 -29.15
N VAL A 20 -25.20 -27.03 -30.23
CA VAL A 20 -24.21 -25.94 -30.26
C VAL A 20 -25.00 -24.64 -30.44
N ALA A 21 -25.06 -23.84 -29.38
CA ALA A 21 -25.41 -22.44 -29.49
C ALA A 21 -24.18 -21.66 -30.00
N ASN A 22 -24.39 -20.82 -31.01
CA ASN A 22 -23.39 -20.00 -31.69
C ASN A 22 -22.48 -19.25 -30.70
N VAL A 23 -21.21 -19.65 -30.64
CA VAL A 23 -20.14 -18.82 -30.10
C VAL A 23 -19.57 -18.02 -31.25
N ASN A 24 -19.70 -16.70 -31.18
CA ASN A 24 -19.17 -15.75 -32.14
C ASN A 24 -17.64 -15.74 -32.04
N LEU A 25 -16.98 -16.62 -32.79
CA LEU A 25 -15.53 -16.62 -33.00
C LEU A 25 -15.18 -15.36 -33.79
N ARG A 26 -14.63 -14.34 -33.12
CA ARG A 26 -13.88 -13.28 -33.81
C ARG A 26 -12.74 -13.94 -34.57
N SER A 27 -12.64 -13.65 -35.87
CA SER A 27 -11.59 -14.11 -36.76
C SER A 27 -10.22 -13.69 -36.21
N LEU A 28 -9.54 -14.64 -35.57
CA LEU A 28 -8.13 -14.52 -35.24
C LEU A 28 -7.35 -14.64 -36.56
N ASN A 29 -6.57 -13.61 -36.89
CA ASN A 29 -5.69 -13.63 -38.07
C ASN A 29 -4.73 -14.81 -37.96
N LEU A 30 -4.72 -15.66 -38.99
CA LEU A 30 -3.94 -16.89 -39.08
C LEU A 30 -2.42 -16.63 -39.13
N GLU A 31 -2.02 -15.39 -39.40
CA GLU A 31 -0.62 -14.96 -39.51
C GLU A 31 0.11 -14.95 -38.14
N ASP A 32 -0.62 -14.79 -37.02
CA ASP A 32 -0.02 -14.83 -35.68
C ASP A 32 0.34 -16.26 -35.20
N PHE A 33 -0.06 -17.30 -35.95
CA PHE A 33 0.18 -18.71 -35.60
C PHE A 33 1.39 -19.33 -36.30
N ILE A 34 1.96 -18.69 -37.31
CA ILE A 34 3.12 -19.21 -38.05
C ILE A 34 4.41 -18.65 -37.43
N GLY A 35 4.71 -19.14 -36.22
CA GLY A 35 5.97 -18.85 -35.55
C GLY A 35 6.56 -20.11 -34.97
N THR A 36 7.72 -20.51 -35.49
CA THR A 36 8.66 -21.52 -34.97
C THR A 36 8.46 -22.97 -35.45
N ASN A 37 9.03 -23.30 -36.61
CA ASN A 37 9.64 -24.63 -36.79
C ASN A 37 10.67 -24.76 -37.94
N ASN A 38 11.47 -23.73 -38.23
CA ASN A 38 12.70 -23.91 -39.00
C ASN A 38 13.90 -23.73 -38.07
N LYS A 39 14.35 -24.81 -37.43
CA LYS A 39 15.70 -24.86 -36.84
C LYS A 39 16.69 -25.21 -37.94
N GLY A 40 17.07 -24.19 -38.71
CA GLY A 40 18.34 -24.20 -39.42
C GLY A 40 19.48 -24.11 -38.41
N ILE A 41 20.44 -25.01 -38.55
CA ILE A 41 21.75 -24.93 -37.90
C ILE A 41 22.39 -23.66 -38.50
N ASP A 42 22.89 -22.74 -37.65
CA ASP A 42 23.45 -21.41 -37.99
C ASP A 42 22.48 -20.21 -38.12
N GLY A 43 21.38 -20.19 -37.36
CA GLY A 43 20.53 -18.99 -37.23
C GLY A 43 20.73 -18.23 -35.92
N LEU A 44 21.07 -16.94 -35.99
CA LEU A 44 21.01 -16.02 -34.85
C LEU A 44 19.64 -16.14 -34.15
N SER A 45 19.63 -16.08 -32.82
CA SER A 45 18.38 -16.12 -32.05
C SER A 45 17.43 -15.02 -32.53
N SER A 46 16.13 -15.30 -32.68
CA SER A 46 15.08 -14.31 -33.02
C SER A 46 14.90 -13.16 -32.02
N TYR A 47 15.74 -13.10 -30.99
CA TYR A 47 15.77 -12.11 -29.92
C TYR A 47 17.03 -11.26 -29.98
N ARG A 48 17.84 -11.47 -31.03
CA ARG A 48 19.07 -10.73 -31.29
C ARG A 48 19.03 -10.21 -32.72
N ASP A 49 19.47 -8.97 -32.90
CA ASP A 49 19.69 -8.38 -34.21
C ASP A 49 20.94 -8.97 -34.88
N GLU A 50 21.22 -8.57 -36.11
CA GLU A 50 22.39 -9.03 -36.90
C GLU A 50 23.73 -8.75 -36.20
N THR A 51 23.77 -7.80 -35.25
CA THR A 51 24.96 -7.48 -34.43
C THR A 51 25.06 -8.32 -33.16
N ALA A 52 24.18 -9.30 -33.00
CA ALA A 52 23.98 -10.10 -31.79
C ALA A 52 23.55 -9.30 -30.54
N SER A 53 23.08 -8.06 -30.72
CA SER A 53 22.52 -7.21 -29.67
C SER A 53 21.04 -7.53 -29.45
N LEU A 54 20.51 -7.24 -28.25
CA LEU A 54 19.11 -7.53 -27.93
C LEU A 54 18.17 -6.58 -28.68
N THR A 55 17.13 -7.12 -29.31
CA THR A 55 16.29 -6.35 -30.25
C THR A 55 15.51 -5.21 -29.60
N HIS A 56 15.00 -5.38 -28.37
CA HIS A 56 14.08 -4.39 -27.77
C HIS A 56 14.19 -4.20 -26.24
N THR A 57 15.10 -4.88 -25.54
CA THR A 57 15.16 -4.83 -24.06
C THR A 57 16.58 -4.93 -23.50
N THR A 58 16.78 -4.50 -22.26
CA THR A 58 18.08 -4.54 -21.57
C THR A 58 18.50 -5.96 -21.12
N SER A 59 17.55 -6.88 -20.95
CA SER A 59 17.84 -8.26 -20.51
C SER A 59 17.36 -9.32 -21.49
N SER A 60 18.18 -10.36 -21.72
CA SER A 60 17.80 -11.52 -22.53
C SER A 60 16.57 -12.28 -22.00
N ARG A 61 16.20 -12.06 -20.72
CA ARG A 61 15.00 -12.63 -20.13
C ARG A 61 13.74 -11.87 -20.54
N GLU A 62 13.86 -10.56 -20.70
CA GLU A 62 12.76 -9.67 -21.06
C GLU A 62 12.48 -9.73 -22.56
N THR A 63 13.51 -9.88 -23.38
CA THR A 63 13.35 -10.02 -24.84
C THR A 63 12.51 -11.23 -25.24
N ARG A 64 12.41 -12.23 -24.35
CA ARG A 64 11.61 -13.45 -24.55
C ARG A 64 10.15 -13.31 -24.13
N LEU A 65 9.73 -12.14 -23.66
CA LEU A 65 8.36 -11.86 -23.23
C LEU A 65 7.64 -11.10 -24.32
N LEU A 66 6.31 -11.23 -24.37
CA LEU A 66 5.51 -10.41 -25.26
C LEU A 66 5.59 -8.91 -24.88
N PRO A 67 5.52 -7.97 -25.84
CA PRO A 67 5.56 -6.54 -25.57
C PRO A 67 4.49 -6.09 -24.56
N LYS A 68 3.25 -6.58 -24.70
CA LYS A 68 2.16 -6.33 -23.75
C LYS A 68 2.47 -6.86 -22.35
N THR A 69 3.17 -7.99 -22.24
CA THR A 69 3.61 -8.53 -20.94
C THR A 69 4.65 -7.62 -20.30
N LEU A 70 5.65 -7.14 -21.03
CA LEU A 70 6.63 -6.17 -20.52
C LEU A 70 5.95 -4.87 -20.06
N GLN A 71 5.01 -4.39 -20.86
CA GLN A 71 4.19 -3.23 -20.54
C GLN A 71 3.37 -3.46 -19.26
N GLY A 72 2.84 -4.66 -19.03
CA GLY A 72 2.10 -5.01 -17.82
C GLY A 72 2.94 -5.26 -16.56
N GLN A 73 4.27 -5.45 -16.67
CA GLN A 73 5.09 -5.77 -15.51
C GLN A 73 5.24 -4.61 -14.52
N SER A 74 5.06 -4.92 -13.24
CA SER A 74 5.52 -4.02 -12.17
C SER A 74 7.04 -3.89 -12.20
N TYR A 75 7.57 -2.77 -11.72
CA TYR A 75 9.01 -2.52 -11.63
C TYR A 75 9.73 -3.72 -10.97
N ARG A 76 10.63 -4.39 -11.72
CA ARG A 76 11.21 -5.69 -11.34
C ARG A 76 12.49 -5.58 -10.54
N ASP A 77 13.29 -4.55 -10.79
CA ASP A 77 14.64 -4.45 -10.27
C ASP A 77 14.64 -4.42 -8.75
N GLN A 78 15.69 -4.98 -8.16
CA GLN A 78 15.87 -4.93 -6.72
C GLN A 78 16.03 -3.47 -6.31
N LEU A 79 15.12 -2.98 -5.48
CA LEU A 79 15.19 -1.60 -5.04
C LEU A 79 16.38 -1.42 -4.11
N GLU A 80 17.09 -0.31 -4.25
CA GLU A 80 18.16 0.11 -3.36
C GLU A 80 17.86 1.53 -2.86
N LEU A 81 18.26 1.82 -1.62
CA LEU A 81 18.22 3.17 -1.08
C LEU A 81 19.44 3.94 -1.59
N ASN A 82 19.30 5.23 -1.85
CA ASN A 82 20.40 6.12 -2.19
C ASN A 82 21.61 5.89 -1.25
N PRO A 83 22.82 5.58 -1.76
CA PRO A 83 23.99 5.27 -0.94
C PRO A 83 24.36 6.38 0.04
N ASP A 84 24.25 7.64 -0.34
CA ASP A 84 24.59 8.78 0.50
C ASP A 84 23.56 9.00 1.61
N VAL A 85 22.28 8.82 1.30
CA VAL A 85 21.22 8.78 2.32
C VAL A 85 21.47 7.64 3.31
N SER A 86 21.78 6.44 2.81
CA SER A 86 22.13 5.27 3.64
C SER A 86 23.33 5.56 4.54
N LYS A 87 24.38 6.19 3.99
CA LYS A 87 25.60 6.55 4.73
C LYS A 87 25.30 7.60 5.80
N ALA A 88 24.49 8.62 5.51
CA ALA A 88 24.11 9.64 6.48
C ALA A 88 23.27 9.07 7.63
N ILE A 89 22.31 8.17 7.33
CA ILE A 89 21.56 7.47 8.39
C ILE A 89 22.52 6.66 9.27
N ASN A 90 23.44 5.91 8.64
CA ASN A 90 24.39 5.09 9.38
C ASN A 90 25.28 5.92 10.32
N ASN A 91 25.87 7.01 9.81
CA ASN A 91 26.90 7.76 10.52
C ASN A 91 26.33 8.81 11.46
N ASN A 92 25.28 9.54 11.04
CA ASN A 92 24.79 10.72 11.77
C ASN A 92 23.55 10.41 12.63
N ILE A 93 23.02 9.19 12.56
CA ILE A 93 21.86 8.78 13.35
C ILE A 93 22.19 7.49 14.12
N MET A 94 22.58 6.43 13.41
CA MET A 94 22.71 5.10 14.02
C MET A 94 23.98 4.94 14.86
N ALA A 95 25.11 5.46 14.39
CA ALA A 95 26.40 5.35 15.09
C ALA A 95 26.43 6.11 16.43
N LEU A 96 25.54 7.07 16.64
CA LEU A 96 25.41 7.84 17.88
C LEU A 96 24.79 7.03 19.03
N HIS A 97 24.17 5.88 18.73
CA HIS A 97 23.47 5.08 19.73
C HIS A 97 24.27 3.85 20.13
N ILE A 98 24.13 3.47 21.40
CA ILE A 98 24.47 2.11 21.84
C ILE A 98 23.53 1.14 21.11
N PRO A 99 24.05 0.19 20.30
CA PRO A 99 23.20 -0.63 19.42
C PRO A 99 22.10 -1.43 20.13
N ASN A 100 22.29 -1.81 21.39
CA ASN A 100 21.28 -2.53 22.16
C ASN A 100 20.07 -1.66 22.53
N ASN A 101 20.27 -0.36 22.78
CA ASN A 101 19.18 0.55 23.15
C ASN A 101 18.23 0.76 21.98
N ILE A 102 18.78 1.05 20.80
CA ILE A 102 17.99 1.24 19.60
C ILE A 102 17.30 -0.06 19.16
N ARG A 103 17.97 -1.22 19.29
CA ARG A 103 17.35 -2.53 19.03
C ARG A 103 16.17 -2.80 19.96
N ARG A 104 16.29 -2.51 21.25
CA ARG A 104 15.21 -2.70 22.23
C ARG A 104 13.95 -1.95 21.78
N VAL A 105 14.07 -0.68 21.40
CA VAL A 105 12.94 0.14 20.94
C VAL A 105 12.45 -0.30 19.55
N ALA A 106 13.35 -0.60 18.62
CA ALA A 106 13.01 -1.12 17.29
C ALA A 106 12.24 -2.44 17.32
N THR A 107 12.46 -3.28 18.35
CA THR A 107 11.69 -4.54 18.55
C THR A 107 10.19 -4.28 18.56
N ASN A 108 9.76 -3.19 19.22
CA ASN A 108 8.34 -2.87 19.35
C ASN A 108 7.71 -2.60 17.99
N TYR A 109 8.38 -1.83 17.12
CA TYR A 109 7.91 -1.60 15.75
C TYR A 109 7.79 -2.89 14.93
N TYR A 110 8.73 -3.83 15.07
CA TYR A 110 8.63 -5.12 14.36
C TYR A 110 7.49 -6.00 14.87
N LYS A 111 7.23 -5.99 16.20
CA LYS A 111 6.08 -6.68 16.78
C LYS A 111 4.78 -6.08 16.25
N GLU A 112 4.67 -4.75 16.29
CA GLU A 112 3.51 -4.02 15.75
C GLU A 112 3.27 -4.37 14.26
N ILE A 113 4.30 -4.40 13.40
CA ILE A 113 4.13 -4.78 11.98
C ILE A 113 3.50 -6.17 11.80
N GLN A 114 3.81 -7.11 12.68
CA GLN A 114 3.29 -8.48 12.59
C GLN A 114 1.84 -8.61 13.06
N GLU A 115 1.34 -7.65 13.83
CA GLU A 115 -0.06 -7.64 14.27
C GLU A 115 -0.99 -7.30 13.09
N PRO A 116 -1.97 -8.17 12.78
CA PRO A 116 -2.85 -7.99 11.61
C PRO A 116 -3.60 -6.65 11.59
N ASN A 117 -3.94 -6.13 12.76
CA ASN A 117 -4.73 -4.90 12.88
C ASN A 117 -3.89 -3.69 13.29
N SER A 118 -2.56 -3.74 13.29
CA SER A 118 -1.77 -2.58 13.73
C SER A 118 -1.89 -1.39 12.79
N LEU A 119 -1.95 -0.20 13.40
CA LEU A 119 -1.76 1.06 12.70
C LEU A 119 -0.31 1.50 12.85
N HIS A 120 0.16 2.28 11.89
CA HIS A 120 1.38 3.03 12.09
C HIS A 120 1.07 4.23 12.98
N ARG A 121 2.00 4.60 13.86
CA ARG A 121 1.80 5.64 14.87
C ARG A 121 2.92 6.69 14.82
N PRO A 122 2.68 7.92 15.27
CA PRO A 122 3.73 8.91 15.43
C PRO A 122 4.73 8.49 16.52
N CYS A 123 5.98 8.93 16.35
CA CYS A 123 7.03 8.79 17.36
C CYS A 123 6.82 9.79 18.50
N LYS A 124 7.01 9.36 19.75
CA LYS A 124 6.84 10.21 20.94
C LYS A 124 8.16 10.75 21.47
N THR A 125 9.24 9.97 21.41
CA THR A 125 10.55 10.32 21.99
C THR A 125 11.64 10.39 20.91
N LYS A 126 12.76 11.06 21.21
CA LYS A 126 13.94 11.10 20.32
C LYS A 126 14.45 9.69 19.98
N MET A 127 14.48 8.79 20.97
CA MET A 127 14.86 7.39 20.77
C MET A 127 13.87 6.64 19.86
N GLU A 128 12.56 6.91 19.97
CA GLU A 128 11.57 6.33 19.07
C GLU A 128 11.73 6.82 17.62
N VAL A 129 12.11 8.10 17.42
CA VAL A 129 12.41 8.67 16.09
C VAL A 129 13.55 7.91 15.43
N ASP A 130 14.68 7.74 16.12
CA ASP A 130 15.83 7.06 15.54
C ASP A 130 15.56 5.57 15.34
N ALA A 131 14.87 4.91 16.28
CA ALA A 131 14.44 3.52 16.13
C ALA A 131 13.45 3.34 14.98
N HIS A 132 12.57 4.32 14.72
CA HIS A 132 11.66 4.34 13.58
C HIS A 132 12.43 4.40 12.26
N ILE A 133 13.40 5.30 12.14
CA ILE A 133 14.27 5.38 10.96
C ILE A 133 15.04 4.06 10.76
N ALA A 134 15.56 3.49 11.85
CA ALA A 134 16.29 2.24 11.78
C ALA A 134 15.43 1.04 11.29
N SER A 135 14.12 1.05 11.57
CA SER A 135 13.25 -0.12 11.41
C SER A 135 12.19 -0.04 10.31
N ILE A 136 11.59 1.14 10.12
CA ILE A 136 10.42 1.36 9.27
C ILE A 136 10.76 2.19 8.03
N PHE A 137 11.66 3.16 8.12
CA PHE A 137 11.97 4.09 7.01
C PHE A 137 12.23 3.37 5.69
N LEU A 138 13.04 2.31 5.69
CA LEU A 138 13.36 1.56 4.47
C LEU A 138 12.13 0.91 3.82
N GLN A 139 11.20 0.40 4.64
CA GLN A 139 9.97 -0.22 4.14
C GLN A 139 9.03 0.85 3.54
N ASN A 140 8.91 2.00 4.20
CA ASN A 140 8.11 3.12 3.72
C ASN A 140 8.69 3.75 2.45
N TYR A 141 10.01 3.93 2.40
CA TYR A 141 10.70 4.37 1.19
C TYR A 141 10.40 3.43 0.02
N GLY A 142 10.49 2.12 0.26
CA GLY A 142 10.24 1.13 -0.78
C GLY A 142 8.79 1.08 -1.28
N SER A 143 7.81 1.27 -0.40
CA SER A 143 6.39 1.28 -0.79
C SER A 143 6.02 2.56 -1.53
N VAL A 144 6.53 3.70 -1.09
CA VAL A 144 6.36 4.99 -1.78
C VAL A 144 7.02 4.93 -3.15
N PHE A 145 8.31 4.59 -3.24
CA PHE A 145 9.04 4.55 -4.52
C PHE A 145 8.32 3.66 -5.53
N GLN A 146 7.90 2.46 -5.10
CA GLN A 146 7.20 1.53 -5.98
C GLN A 146 5.83 2.05 -6.43
N SER A 147 5.12 2.80 -5.58
CA SER A 147 3.82 3.41 -5.91
C SER A 147 3.99 4.60 -6.86
N LEU A 148 5.00 5.45 -6.64
CA LEU A 148 5.35 6.54 -7.53
C LEU A 148 5.86 6.04 -8.88
N LYS A 149 6.65 4.96 -8.92
CA LYS A 149 7.09 4.33 -10.16
C LYS A 149 5.92 3.75 -10.96
N GLU A 150 4.91 3.19 -10.29
CA GLU A 150 3.66 2.80 -10.95
C GLU A 150 2.97 4.03 -11.56
N LEU A 151 2.83 5.13 -10.82
CA LEU A 151 2.24 6.38 -11.36
C LEU A 151 3.02 6.90 -12.58
N GLN A 152 4.35 7.06 -12.47
CA GLN A 152 5.22 7.48 -13.57
C GLN A 152 5.03 6.58 -14.80
N LYS A 153 4.98 5.25 -14.60
CA LYS A 153 4.77 4.30 -15.70
C LYS A 153 3.40 4.47 -16.37
N ARG A 154 2.37 4.84 -15.61
CA ARG A 154 0.99 5.03 -16.12
C ARG A 154 0.83 6.31 -16.91
N LEU A 155 1.54 7.37 -16.53
CA LEU A 155 1.51 8.66 -17.20
C LEU A 155 2.52 8.76 -18.35
N GLY A 156 3.61 8.00 -18.26
CA GLY A 156 4.79 8.18 -19.10
C GLY A 156 5.86 9.00 -18.37
N ILE A 157 7.12 8.72 -18.65
CA ILE A 157 8.27 9.38 -17.98
C ILE A 157 8.27 10.88 -18.27
N GLU A 158 7.96 11.27 -19.50
CA GLU A 158 7.94 12.66 -19.97
C GLU A 158 6.79 13.48 -19.37
N ASN A 159 5.69 12.81 -18.97
CA ASN A 159 4.49 13.47 -18.44
C ASN A 159 4.44 13.52 -16.91
N PHE A 160 5.43 12.93 -16.22
CA PHE A 160 5.45 12.87 -14.76
C PHE A 160 6.53 13.78 -14.18
N GLU A 161 6.19 15.08 -14.13
CA GLU A 161 7.04 16.13 -13.55
C GLU A 161 6.19 17.11 -12.71
N PRO A 162 5.69 16.69 -11.54
CA PRO A 162 4.85 17.55 -10.71
C PRO A 162 5.62 18.79 -10.24
N LYS A 163 5.00 19.98 -10.24
CA LYS A 163 5.67 21.24 -9.84
C LYS A 163 5.33 21.66 -8.42
N ARG A 164 4.19 21.20 -7.91
CA ARG A 164 3.76 21.42 -6.52
C ARG A 164 3.53 20.07 -5.85
N VAL A 165 4.36 19.74 -4.87
CA VAL A 165 4.36 18.45 -4.19
C VAL A 165 4.11 18.61 -2.69
N LEU A 166 3.22 17.77 -2.16
CA LEU A 166 2.97 17.61 -0.73
C LEU A 166 3.25 16.16 -0.31
N ASP A 167 4.16 15.97 0.65
CA ASP A 167 4.34 14.70 1.38
C ASP A 167 3.77 14.82 2.79
N VAL A 168 2.98 13.84 3.24
CA VAL A 168 2.43 13.80 4.60
C VAL A 168 2.66 12.43 5.23
N GLY A 169 3.39 12.40 6.35
CA GLY A 169 3.73 11.15 7.01
C GLY A 169 4.33 11.30 8.41
N PHE A 170 4.61 10.16 9.05
CA PHE A 170 5.31 10.11 10.34
C PHE A 170 6.84 9.98 10.21
N GLY A 171 7.35 9.80 8.99
CA GLY A 171 8.77 9.59 8.71
C GLY A 171 9.53 10.87 8.40
N PRO A 172 10.84 10.78 8.14
CA PRO A 172 11.69 11.93 7.83
C PRO A 172 11.51 12.39 6.37
N ALA A 173 10.31 12.88 6.00
CA ALA A 173 9.94 13.24 4.63
C ALA A 173 10.17 12.10 3.60
N THR A 174 9.79 10.88 3.98
CA THR A 174 10.07 9.67 3.18
C THR A 174 9.45 9.71 1.78
N GLY A 175 8.32 10.41 1.63
CA GLY A 175 7.68 10.65 0.33
C GLY A 175 8.59 11.41 -0.61
N ILE A 176 9.15 12.51 -0.11
CA ILE A 176 10.09 13.36 -0.85
C ILE A 176 11.38 12.63 -1.18
N VAL A 177 11.96 11.90 -0.23
CA VAL A 177 13.20 11.14 -0.48
C VAL A 177 13.03 10.17 -1.65
N ALA A 178 11.93 9.41 -1.66
CA ALA A 178 11.63 8.49 -2.75
C ALA A 178 11.32 9.18 -4.09
N LEU A 179 10.61 10.32 -4.05
CA LEU A 179 10.30 11.10 -5.25
C LEU A 179 11.58 11.68 -5.89
N ASN A 180 12.47 12.21 -5.06
CA ASN A 180 13.75 12.75 -5.46
C ASN A 180 14.64 11.69 -6.13
N ASP A 181 14.71 10.48 -5.56
CA ASP A 181 15.46 9.36 -6.16
C ASP A 181 14.80 8.86 -7.46
N LEU A 182 13.48 9.01 -7.60
CA LEU A 182 12.74 8.61 -8.81
C LEU A 182 12.92 9.58 -9.98
N LEU A 183 12.87 10.89 -9.72
CA LEU A 183 12.93 11.94 -10.74
C LEU A 183 14.36 12.43 -11.01
N GLY A 184 15.30 12.05 -10.15
CA GLY A 184 16.73 12.27 -10.34
C GLY A 184 17.21 13.64 -9.88
N GLU A 185 18.52 13.84 -10.03
CA GLU A 185 19.28 14.92 -9.41
C GLU A 185 18.96 16.31 -9.97
N LYS A 186 18.35 16.40 -11.16
CA LYS A 186 17.99 17.67 -11.82
C LYS A 186 16.60 18.18 -11.48
N TYR A 187 15.75 17.33 -10.90
CA TYR A 187 14.37 17.70 -10.60
C TYR A 187 14.32 18.77 -9.50
N ARG A 188 13.73 19.93 -9.81
CA ARG A 188 13.54 21.09 -8.92
C ARG A 188 12.11 21.61 -9.10
N PRO A 189 11.14 21.17 -8.28
CA PRO A 189 9.77 21.66 -8.34
C PRO A 189 9.63 23.03 -7.65
N ASP A 190 8.69 23.85 -8.11
CA ASP A 190 8.42 25.19 -7.58
C ASP A 190 8.01 25.16 -6.10
N VAL A 191 7.21 24.17 -5.71
CA VAL A 191 6.78 23.98 -4.32
C VAL A 191 7.01 22.53 -3.90
N LYS A 192 7.79 22.36 -2.83
CA LYS A 192 8.04 21.06 -2.20
C LYS A 192 7.80 21.19 -0.70
N ASP A 193 6.62 20.77 -0.25
CA ASP A 193 6.23 20.81 1.17
C ASP A 193 6.21 19.37 1.73
N ALA A 194 6.83 19.16 2.90
CA ALA A 194 6.79 17.88 3.62
C ALA A 194 6.30 18.09 5.06
N VAL A 195 5.15 17.50 5.36
CA VAL A 195 4.49 17.55 6.66
C VAL A 195 4.86 16.31 7.46
N ILE A 196 5.65 16.53 8.51
CA ILE A 196 6.16 15.49 9.40
C ILE A 196 5.39 15.57 10.71
N LEU A 197 4.49 14.62 10.91
CA LEU A 197 3.64 14.55 12.10
C LEU A 197 4.34 13.73 13.20
N GLY A 198 4.34 14.23 14.42
CA GLY A 198 4.94 13.56 15.59
C GLY A 198 6.02 14.40 16.25
N ASN A 199 7.06 13.74 16.77
CA ASN A 199 8.14 14.41 17.50
C ASN A 199 9.00 15.31 16.59
N ALA A 200 9.30 16.53 17.04
CA ALA A 200 10.09 17.52 16.30
C ALA A 200 11.51 17.07 15.93
N GLU A 201 12.08 16.10 16.64
CA GLU A 201 13.37 15.50 16.29
C GLU A 201 13.32 14.84 14.89
N MET A 202 12.17 14.34 14.45
CA MET A 202 12.00 13.78 13.10
C MET A 202 12.23 14.82 12.00
N LEU A 203 11.90 16.11 12.24
CA LEU A 203 12.21 17.21 11.32
C LEU A 203 13.73 17.40 11.18
N LYS A 204 14.48 17.30 12.29
CA LYS A 204 15.94 17.40 12.26
C LYS A 204 16.54 16.22 11.48
N ARG A 205 16.03 15.00 11.69
CA ARG A 205 16.47 13.82 10.93
C ARG A 205 16.14 13.94 9.44
N ALA A 206 15.01 14.54 9.08
CA ALA A 206 14.66 14.84 7.69
C ALA A 206 15.67 15.79 7.04
N LYS A 207 16.10 16.87 7.71
CA LYS A 207 17.15 17.78 7.17
C LYS A 207 18.46 17.02 6.88
N ILE A 208 18.89 16.16 7.80
CA ILE A 208 20.12 15.35 7.62
C ILE A 208 20.00 14.43 6.41
N ILE A 209 18.85 13.78 6.22
CA ILE A 209 18.61 12.84 5.13
C ILE A 209 18.48 13.56 3.78
N LEU A 210 17.60 14.56 3.70
CA LEU A 210 17.30 15.29 2.47
C LEU A 210 18.54 16.01 1.92
N SER A 211 19.35 16.60 2.78
CA SER A 211 20.59 17.29 2.37
C SER A 211 21.67 16.38 1.78
N ARG A 212 21.42 15.06 1.63
CA ARG A 212 22.29 14.15 0.88
C ARG A 212 21.84 13.92 -0.55
N GLN A 213 20.65 14.39 -0.92
CA GLN A 213 20.18 14.31 -2.28
C GLN A 213 20.54 15.61 -2.99
N LEU A 214 21.21 15.51 -4.14
CA LEU A 214 21.65 16.69 -4.91
C LEU A 214 20.48 17.61 -5.27
N ASN A 215 19.27 17.05 -5.37
CA ASN A 215 18.05 17.82 -5.64
C ASN A 215 17.43 18.57 -4.47
N GLU A 216 18.08 18.55 -3.32
CA GLU A 216 17.72 19.35 -2.16
C GLU A 216 18.75 20.45 -1.87
N VAL A 217 19.89 20.45 -2.57
CA VAL A 217 20.93 21.46 -2.40
C VAL A 217 20.42 22.80 -2.95
N VAL A 218 20.47 23.82 -2.11
CA VAL A 218 20.08 25.21 -2.44
C VAL A 218 21.34 25.95 -2.89
N ASP A 219 21.29 26.66 -4.01
CA ASP A 219 22.45 27.39 -4.53
C ASP A 219 22.82 28.57 -3.62
N ALA A 220 24.12 28.85 -3.48
CA ALA A 220 24.63 29.87 -2.57
C ALA A 220 24.11 31.30 -2.88
N VAL A 221 23.59 31.53 -4.08
CA VAL A 221 22.97 32.79 -4.52
C VAL A 221 21.55 32.92 -3.94
N GLU A 222 20.72 31.86 -4.01
CA GLU A 222 19.37 31.81 -3.41
C GLU A 222 19.42 31.90 -1.86
N VAL A 223 20.51 31.44 -1.26
CA VAL A 223 20.74 31.58 0.19
C VAL A 223 20.87 33.05 0.60
N LYS A 224 21.45 33.91 -0.25
CA LYS A 224 21.57 35.35 0.05
C LYS A 224 20.24 36.08 -0.07
N GLU A 225 19.47 35.82 -1.12
CA GLU A 225 18.13 36.41 -1.31
C GLU A 225 17.16 35.95 -0.20
N SER A 226 17.17 34.66 0.14
CA SER A 226 16.34 34.14 1.24
C SER A 226 16.77 34.62 2.63
N MET A 227 18.02 35.04 2.83
CA MET A 227 18.47 35.69 4.07
C MET A 227 17.99 37.13 4.19
N GLU A 228 17.82 37.83 3.08
CA GLU A 228 17.25 39.19 3.05
C GLU A 228 15.73 39.15 3.26
N GLU A 229 14.99 38.23 2.61
CA GLU A 229 13.55 38.04 2.86
C GLU A 229 13.23 37.50 4.27
N LYS A 230 14.13 36.70 4.87
CA LYS A 230 13.95 36.16 6.24
C LYS A 230 14.03 37.23 7.33
N LYS A 231 14.47 38.46 7.03
CA LYS A 231 14.40 39.56 8.01
C LYS A 231 12.97 40.08 8.23
N ASP A 232 12.07 39.92 7.26
CA ASP A 232 10.70 40.46 7.36
C ASP A 232 9.59 39.43 7.67
N VAL A 233 9.87 38.11 7.58
CA VAL A 233 8.83 37.04 7.75
C VAL A 233 9.06 36.17 8.99
N ASN A 234 9.94 36.59 9.91
CA ASN A 234 10.45 35.78 11.01
C ASN A 234 9.51 35.69 12.23
N LYS A 235 8.27 35.20 12.05
CA LYS A 235 7.41 34.78 13.18
C LYS A 235 6.86 33.34 13.12
N GLU A 236 6.87 32.64 11.98
CA GLU A 236 6.22 31.29 11.94
C GLU A 236 6.93 30.16 11.18
N LYS A 237 7.98 30.39 10.40
CA LYS A 237 8.50 29.35 9.47
C LYS A 237 9.48 28.31 10.05
N ASP A 238 10.00 28.48 11.27
CA ASP A 238 10.90 27.49 11.90
C ASP A 238 10.74 27.53 13.44
N LYS A 239 9.57 27.14 13.98
CA LYS A 239 9.42 26.94 15.44
C LYS A 239 10.06 25.62 15.89
N ILE A 240 11.36 25.48 15.67
CA ILE A 240 12.18 24.48 16.40
C ILE A 240 12.52 25.12 17.75
N PHE A 241 11.68 24.91 18.75
CA PHE A 241 12.00 25.27 20.13
C PHE A 241 13.12 24.33 20.64
N GLN A 242 14.38 24.80 20.73
CA GLN A 242 15.31 24.45 21.83
C GLN A 242 16.69 25.12 21.71
N GLU A 243 17.27 25.31 22.90
CA GLU A 243 18.65 25.69 23.23
C GLU A 243 19.70 24.95 22.38
N ASP A 244 20.87 25.57 22.23
CA ASP A 244 21.99 25.13 21.40
C ASP A 244 22.69 23.83 21.87
N GLU A 245 21.92 22.80 22.21
CA GLU A 245 22.47 21.47 22.47
C GLU A 245 22.74 20.74 21.16
N LEU A 246 24.03 20.73 20.79
CA LEU A 246 24.64 19.82 19.84
C LEU A 246 24.31 18.37 20.22
N ILE A 247 23.53 17.68 19.40
CA ILE A 247 23.38 16.23 19.51
C ILE A 247 24.16 15.59 18.36
N GLY A 248 25.39 15.18 18.65
CA GLY A 248 26.20 14.26 17.82
C GLY A 248 26.48 14.70 16.38
N GLU A 249 27.39 15.67 16.23
CA GLU A 249 28.19 15.98 15.02
C GLU A 249 27.57 16.80 13.86
N VAL A 250 26.26 17.07 13.82
CA VAL A 250 25.68 17.85 12.70
C VAL A 250 24.77 19.00 13.16
N MET A 251 25.20 20.24 12.89
CA MET A 251 24.40 21.45 13.13
C MET A 251 23.26 21.56 12.10
N THR A 252 22.09 20.97 12.40
CA THR A 252 20.92 20.99 11.51
C THR A 252 20.40 22.39 11.19
N LYS A 253 20.66 23.39 12.05
CA LYS A 253 20.37 24.82 11.78
C LYS A 253 21.16 25.35 10.57
N LYS A 254 22.35 24.81 10.30
CA LYS A 254 23.20 25.20 9.16
C LYS A 254 22.87 24.45 7.86
N ILE A 255 21.96 23.47 7.93
CA ILE A 255 21.53 22.72 6.75
C ILE A 255 20.32 23.42 6.14
N SER A 256 20.50 23.95 4.94
CA SER A 256 19.42 24.37 4.05
C SER A 256 19.05 23.21 3.12
N VAL A 257 17.75 23.00 2.92
CA VAL A 257 17.19 22.09 1.92
C VAL A 257 16.06 22.82 1.19
N MET A 258 15.85 22.48 -0.08
CA MET A 258 14.75 23.01 -0.89
C MET A 258 13.37 22.66 -0.30
N THR A 259 13.23 21.47 0.28
CA THR A 259 11.97 21.03 0.88
C THR A 259 11.60 21.87 2.12
N ASN A 260 10.40 22.44 2.11
CA ASN A 260 9.81 23.09 3.26
C ASN A 260 9.27 22.04 4.24
N LEU A 261 9.97 21.88 5.38
CA LEU A 261 9.58 20.95 6.44
C LEU A 261 8.57 21.61 7.39
N ARG A 262 7.43 20.95 7.61
CA ARG A 262 6.32 21.48 8.43
C ARG A 262 5.84 20.45 9.45
N SER A 263 5.27 20.94 10.55
CA SER A 263 4.58 20.11 11.56
C SER A 263 3.07 20.04 11.36
N SER A 264 2.52 20.84 10.45
CA SER A 264 1.09 20.89 10.12
C SER A 264 0.87 21.08 8.62
N VAL A 265 -0.29 20.63 8.16
CA VAL A 265 -0.64 20.68 6.74
C VAL A 265 -1.07 22.11 6.35
N PRO A 266 -0.51 22.69 5.26
CA PRO A 266 -0.88 24.02 4.80
C PRO A 266 -2.24 24.01 4.07
N GLY A 267 -3.28 24.56 4.69
CA GLY A 267 -4.66 24.40 4.20
C GLY A 267 -5.09 25.20 2.97
N LEU A 268 -4.29 26.14 2.45
CA LEU A 268 -4.69 27.06 1.36
C LEU A 268 -4.01 26.78 0.01
N LYS A 269 -3.14 25.76 -0.07
CA LYS A 269 -2.37 25.48 -1.29
C LYS A 269 -2.94 24.29 -2.05
N GLU A 270 -2.87 24.35 -3.38
CA GLU A 270 -3.13 23.20 -4.25
C GLU A 270 -1.82 22.56 -4.72
N TYR A 271 -1.83 21.23 -4.90
CA TYR A 271 -0.68 20.42 -5.28
C TYR A 271 -0.98 19.52 -6.47
N ASP A 272 0.01 19.37 -7.35
CA ASP A 272 -0.04 18.47 -8.50
C ASP A 272 0.22 17.01 -8.09
N LEU A 273 0.93 16.81 -6.97
CA LEU A 273 1.17 15.50 -6.37
C LEU A 273 1.02 15.57 -4.84
N ILE A 274 0.11 14.77 -4.29
CA ILE A 274 -0.03 14.56 -2.85
C ILE A 274 0.35 13.11 -2.52
N ILE A 275 1.34 12.93 -1.65
CA ILE A 275 1.80 11.63 -1.16
C ILE A 275 1.36 11.50 0.30
N ILE A 276 0.53 10.50 0.60
CA ILE A 276 -0.02 10.26 1.93
C ILE A 276 0.44 8.90 2.41
N THR A 277 1.20 8.89 3.51
CA THR A 277 1.75 7.65 4.07
C THR A 277 1.26 7.45 5.49
N HIS A 278 0.32 6.50 5.67
CA HIS A 278 -0.26 6.12 6.96
C HIS A 278 -1.04 7.21 7.72
N GLN A 279 -1.75 8.10 7.01
CA GLN A 279 -2.40 9.27 7.63
C GLN A 279 -3.91 9.26 7.62
N LEU A 280 -4.57 8.30 6.95
CA LEU A 280 -6.02 8.34 6.86
C LEU A 280 -6.72 7.83 8.14
N LEU A 281 -6.05 6.99 8.93
CA LEU A 281 -6.58 6.48 10.20
C LEU A 281 -5.49 6.44 11.27
N HIS A 282 -5.72 7.14 12.38
CA HIS A 282 -4.84 7.15 13.55
C HIS A 282 -5.44 6.39 14.72
N ASN A 283 -6.77 6.30 14.79
CA ASN A 283 -7.49 5.54 15.81
C ASN A 283 -8.50 4.58 15.17
N LYS A 284 -8.34 3.28 15.42
CA LYS A 284 -9.19 2.22 14.86
C LYS A 284 -10.66 2.36 15.26
N ASN A 285 -10.94 2.92 16.43
CA ASN A 285 -12.30 3.06 16.96
C ASN A 285 -13.13 4.09 16.17
N VAL A 286 -12.47 4.99 15.43
CA VAL A 286 -13.11 6.05 14.64
C VAL A 286 -13.22 5.63 13.16
N PHE A 287 -12.84 4.40 12.80
CA PHE A 287 -13.10 3.87 11.48
C PHE A 287 -14.61 3.66 11.26
N PRO A 288 -15.19 4.01 10.10
CA PRO A 288 -14.55 4.59 8.92
C PRO A 288 -14.51 6.13 8.89
N ILE A 289 -15.11 6.80 9.86
CA ILE A 289 -15.36 8.26 9.85
C ILE A 289 -14.07 9.06 9.66
N GLN A 290 -13.02 8.76 10.42
CA GLN A 290 -11.74 9.47 10.29
C GLN A 290 -11.10 9.31 8.90
N VAL A 291 -11.33 8.19 8.20
CA VAL A 291 -10.85 8.00 6.83
C VAL A 291 -11.59 8.94 5.87
N ASP A 292 -12.91 9.07 6.04
CA ASP A 292 -13.77 9.91 5.21
C ASP A 292 -13.39 11.39 5.35
N GLU A 293 -13.22 11.86 6.58
CA GLU A 293 -12.85 13.25 6.90
C GLU A 293 -11.45 13.58 6.36
N ASN A 294 -10.48 12.70 6.61
CA ASN A 294 -9.10 12.94 6.18
C ASN A 294 -8.98 12.92 4.65
N ILE A 295 -9.65 12.00 3.94
CA ILE A 295 -9.55 11.98 2.48
C ILE A 295 -10.18 13.23 1.85
N GLU A 296 -11.30 13.70 2.38
CA GLU A 296 -11.93 14.96 1.95
C GLU A 296 -11.01 16.16 2.19
N TYR A 297 -10.35 16.20 3.35
CA TYR A 297 -9.36 17.23 3.67
C TYR A 297 -8.23 17.30 2.63
N TYR A 298 -7.62 16.15 2.26
CA TYR A 298 -6.54 16.14 1.26
C TYR A 298 -7.01 16.41 -0.16
N LEU A 299 -8.22 15.95 -0.52
CA LEU A 299 -8.82 16.22 -1.82
C LEU A 299 -9.07 17.72 -2.06
N ASN A 300 -9.33 18.50 -1.01
CA ASN A 300 -9.47 19.96 -1.13
C ASN A 300 -8.17 20.66 -1.56
N MET A 301 -7.01 20.02 -1.41
CA MET A 301 -5.71 20.55 -1.82
C MET A 301 -5.20 19.91 -3.12
N LEU A 302 -5.97 19.01 -3.75
CA LEU A 302 -5.53 18.34 -4.97
C LEU A 302 -5.82 19.22 -6.18
N ALA A 303 -4.80 19.66 -6.91
CA ALA A 303 -4.98 20.51 -8.09
C ALA A 303 -5.73 19.79 -9.23
N PRO A 304 -6.40 20.52 -10.16
CA PRO A 304 -6.89 19.94 -11.42
C PRO A 304 -5.75 19.29 -12.21
N GLY A 305 -5.95 18.05 -12.69
CA GLY A 305 -4.89 17.22 -13.30
C GLY A 305 -3.94 16.59 -12.27
N GLY A 306 -4.09 16.92 -10.99
CA GLY A 306 -3.24 16.45 -9.90
C GLY A 306 -3.49 15.00 -9.52
N HIS A 307 -2.48 14.39 -8.91
CA HIS A 307 -2.49 13.00 -8.49
C HIS A 307 -2.34 12.86 -6.97
N ILE A 308 -3.09 11.94 -6.38
CA ILE A 308 -2.98 11.58 -4.97
C ILE A 308 -2.55 10.11 -4.85
N VAL A 309 -1.45 9.88 -4.13
CA VAL A 309 -0.87 8.56 -3.89
C VAL A 309 -1.01 8.26 -2.41
N ILE A 310 -1.84 7.30 -2.07
CA ILE A 310 -2.14 6.90 -0.69
C ILE A 310 -1.48 5.55 -0.46
N ILE A 311 -0.65 5.45 0.59
CA ILE A 311 0.04 4.24 0.98
C ILE A 311 -0.29 3.90 2.43
N GLU A 312 -0.75 2.67 2.63
CA GLU A 312 -1.03 2.09 3.92
C GLU A 312 -0.28 0.77 4.15
N ARG A 313 -0.29 0.30 5.40
CA ARG A 313 0.34 -0.99 5.74
C ARG A 313 -0.32 -2.11 4.93
N GLY A 314 0.46 -3.08 4.49
CA GLY A 314 -0.03 -4.23 3.74
C GLY A 314 -0.68 -5.29 4.63
N ASN A 315 -1.51 -4.86 5.58
CA ASN A 315 -2.29 -5.67 6.52
C ASN A 315 -3.79 -5.42 6.30
N PRO A 316 -4.68 -6.23 6.89
CA PRO A 316 -6.13 -6.07 6.71
C PRO A 316 -6.67 -4.67 6.99
N VAL A 317 -6.26 -4.02 8.09
CA VAL A 317 -6.71 -2.66 8.42
C VAL A 317 -6.25 -1.66 7.38
N GLY A 318 -4.98 -1.71 6.96
CA GLY A 318 -4.45 -0.84 5.91
C GLY A 318 -5.15 -1.02 4.56
N PHE A 319 -5.52 -2.24 4.20
CA PHE A 319 -6.37 -2.48 3.03
C PHE A 319 -7.76 -1.89 3.18
N GLU A 320 -8.44 -2.06 4.33
CA GLU A 320 -9.78 -1.50 4.53
C GLU A 320 -9.77 0.04 4.55
N ILE A 321 -8.71 0.68 5.04
CA ILE A 321 -8.51 2.13 4.94
C ILE A 321 -8.48 2.55 3.45
N ILE A 322 -7.64 1.89 2.66
CA ILE A 322 -7.52 2.17 1.21
C ILE A 322 -8.84 1.90 0.48
N ALA A 323 -9.51 0.78 0.79
CA ALA A 323 -10.79 0.43 0.18
C ALA A 323 -11.89 1.42 0.56
N ARG A 324 -11.91 1.90 1.81
CA ARG A 324 -12.84 2.93 2.27
C ARG A 324 -12.59 4.27 1.57
N ALA A 325 -11.33 4.72 1.52
CA ALA A 325 -10.96 5.94 0.81
C ALA A 325 -11.42 5.86 -0.67
N ARG A 326 -11.15 4.73 -1.34
CA ARG A 326 -11.63 4.48 -2.72
C ARG A 326 -13.15 4.54 -2.83
N GLN A 327 -13.88 3.95 -1.88
CA GLN A 327 -15.33 3.97 -1.86
C GLN A 327 -15.86 5.40 -1.72
N VAL A 328 -15.30 6.18 -0.79
CA VAL A 328 -15.70 7.57 -0.56
C VAL A 328 -15.49 8.41 -1.82
N MET A 329 -14.33 8.30 -2.45
CA MET A 329 -13.95 9.08 -3.63
C MET A 329 -14.76 8.75 -4.89
N LEU A 330 -15.18 7.51 -5.06
CA LEU A 330 -15.82 7.05 -6.32
C LEU A 330 -17.32 6.77 -6.20
N ARG A 331 -17.81 6.48 -4.99
CA ARG A 331 -19.19 6.04 -4.71
C ARG A 331 -19.70 5.00 -5.73
N PRO A 332 -19.01 3.86 -5.89
CA PRO A 332 -19.38 2.84 -6.88
C PRO A 332 -20.82 2.34 -6.75
N GLU A 333 -21.39 2.38 -5.54
CA GLU A 333 -22.79 2.07 -5.25
C GLU A 333 -23.80 2.94 -6.03
N ASN A 334 -23.41 4.15 -6.44
CA ASN A 334 -24.26 5.05 -7.21
C ASN A 334 -24.21 4.76 -8.72
N PHE A 335 -23.25 3.96 -9.18
CA PHE A 335 -22.98 3.69 -10.60
C PHE A 335 -22.81 2.19 -10.89
N PRO A 336 -23.81 1.34 -10.55
CA PRO A 336 -23.68 -0.12 -10.68
C PRO A 336 -23.63 -0.63 -12.14
N GLU A 337 -24.16 0.15 -13.08
CA GLU A 337 -24.24 -0.22 -14.51
C GLU A 337 -23.05 0.27 -15.33
N GLU A 338 -22.13 1.02 -14.73
CA GLU A 338 -20.96 1.52 -15.44
C GLU A 338 -19.75 0.58 -15.29
N PHE A 339 -19.07 0.34 -16.42
CA PHE A 339 -17.91 -0.55 -16.52
C PHE A 339 -16.64 0.22 -16.90
N GLY A 340 -15.47 -0.32 -16.56
CA GLY A 340 -14.19 0.34 -16.82
C GLY A 340 -13.83 1.46 -15.83
N LYS A 341 -13.07 2.45 -16.33
CA LYS A 341 -12.43 3.53 -15.56
C LYS A 341 -12.92 4.93 -15.94
N ILE A 342 -14.23 5.10 -15.96
CA ILE A 342 -14.87 6.37 -16.30
C ILE A 342 -14.83 7.32 -15.10
N PRO A 343 -14.20 8.51 -15.18
CA PRO A 343 -14.11 9.43 -14.04
C PRO A 343 -15.45 9.59 -13.29
N ARG A 344 -15.41 9.67 -11.95
CA ARG A 344 -16.58 9.69 -11.04
C ARG A 344 -16.82 11.09 -10.49
N PRO A 345 -18.07 11.57 -10.40
CA PRO A 345 -18.32 12.90 -9.88
C PRO A 345 -17.98 12.93 -8.39
N TRP A 346 -17.24 13.95 -7.98
CA TRP A 346 -16.99 14.28 -6.58
C TRP A 346 -17.85 15.48 -6.19
N LEU A 347 -18.44 15.41 -5.00
CA LEU A 347 -19.20 16.50 -4.40
C LEU A 347 -18.84 16.59 -2.91
N ARG A 348 -18.38 17.77 -2.49
CA ARG A 348 -18.01 18.05 -1.10
C ARG A 348 -19.20 17.82 -0.14
N GLY A 349 -18.95 17.26 1.04
CA GLY A 349 -19.96 17.02 2.07
C GLY A 349 -21.03 15.98 1.72
N MET A 350 -20.91 15.24 0.61
CA MET A 350 -21.91 14.27 0.21
C MET A 350 -21.86 13.00 1.08
N THR A 351 -22.69 12.91 2.12
CA THR A 351 -22.81 11.70 2.94
C THR A 351 -23.80 10.70 2.32
N SER A 352 -23.61 9.39 2.56
CA SER A 352 -24.55 8.34 2.09
C SER A 352 -25.99 8.48 2.65
N LYS A 353 -26.24 9.42 3.56
CA LYS A 353 -27.54 9.64 4.21
C LYS A 353 -28.48 10.57 3.43
N ASN A 354 -27.97 11.42 2.53
CA ASN A 354 -28.81 12.24 1.65
C ASN A 354 -29.16 11.44 0.40
N LYS A 355 -30.36 10.84 0.34
CA LYS A 355 -30.76 9.96 -0.77
C LYS A 355 -32.08 10.37 -1.41
N ASN A 356 -31.97 10.97 -2.60
CA ASN A 356 -32.84 10.69 -3.75
C ASN A 356 -31.93 10.42 -4.98
N ARG A 357 -32.03 9.22 -5.59
CA ARG A 357 -31.16 8.80 -6.73
C ARG A 357 -31.32 9.70 -7.97
N THR A 358 -32.49 10.31 -8.12
CA THR A 358 -32.83 11.18 -9.25
C THR A 358 -32.16 12.55 -9.14
N GLU A 359 -31.96 13.06 -7.92
CA GLU A 359 -31.29 14.35 -7.66
C GLU A 359 -29.77 14.27 -7.88
N LEU A 360 -29.13 13.15 -7.52
CA LEU A 360 -27.68 12.92 -7.71
C LEU A 360 -27.20 13.00 -9.16
N LYS A 361 -28.07 12.75 -10.14
CA LYS A 361 -27.72 12.90 -11.57
C LYS A 361 -27.75 14.36 -12.04
N ASN A 362 -28.44 15.24 -11.30
CA ASN A 362 -28.66 16.64 -11.66
C ASN A 362 -27.89 17.63 -10.77
N MET A 363 -27.20 17.17 -9.73
CA MET A 363 -26.32 18.02 -8.92
C MET A 363 -25.02 18.32 -9.68
N ALA A 364 -24.64 19.60 -9.74
CA ALA A 364 -23.36 20.01 -10.28
C ALA A 364 -22.23 19.41 -9.42
N SER A 365 -21.41 18.55 -10.01
CA SER A 365 -20.22 18.00 -9.35
C SER A 365 -19.11 19.04 -9.29
N ASP A 366 -18.34 19.08 -8.20
CA ASP A 366 -17.20 19.99 -8.06
C ASP A 366 -16.11 19.67 -9.09
N TYR A 367 -15.82 18.38 -9.28
CA TYR A 367 -14.88 17.84 -10.26
C TYR A 367 -15.03 16.32 -10.39
N PHE A 368 -14.22 15.69 -11.25
CA PHE A 368 -14.21 14.25 -11.46
C PHE A 368 -12.93 13.58 -10.94
N LEU A 369 -13.07 12.37 -10.40
CA LEU A 369 -11.98 11.55 -9.88
C LEU A 369 -11.88 10.23 -10.64
N LYS A 370 -10.65 9.81 -10.96
CA LYS A 370 -10.37 8.56 -11.69
C LYS A 370 -9.30 7.74 -10.99
N VAL A 371 -9.49 6.43 -10.88
CA VAL A 371 -8.45 5.52 -10.36
C VAL A 371 -7.42 5.22 -11.44
N ILE A 372 -6.17 5.55 -11.16
CA ILE A 372 -5.03 5.16 -11.99
C ILE A 372 -4.59 3.72 -11.64
N ALA A 373 -4.36 3.45 -10.36
CA ALA A 373 -3.89 2.16 -9.85
C ALA A 373 -4.35 1.95 -8.40
N PRO A 374 -4.40 0.71 -7.87
CA PRO A 374 -4.09 -0.55 -8.53
C PRO A 374 -5.28 -1.16 -9.29
N CYS A 375 -6.52 -0.82 -8.93
CA CYS A 375 -7.71 -1.47 -9.48
C CYS A 375 -7.83 -1.22 -11.00
N PRO A 376 -8.20 -2.23 -11.81
CA PRO A 376 -8.48 -2.07 -13.24
C PRO A 376 -9.89 -1.54 -13.54
N HIS A 377 -10.72 -1.39 -12.51
CA HIS A 377 -12.11 -0.98 -12.61
C HIS A 377 -12.45 0.04 -11.52
N GLN A 378 -13.58 0.72 -11.68
CA GLN A 378 -14.14 1.61 -10.67
C GLN A 378 -15.42 1.11 -10.00
N ARG A 379 -15.80 -0.15 -10.28
CA ARG A 379 -16.89 -0.86 -9.58
C ARG A 379 -16.58 -1.08 -8.09
N LYS A 380 -17.54 -1.56 -7.31
CA LYS A 380 -17.32 -1.93 -5.89
C LYS A 380 -16.12 -2.89 -5.78
N CYS A 381 -15.24 -2.67 -4.81
CA CYS A 381 -14.10 -3.54 -4.61
C CYS A 381 -14.59 -4.93 -4.15
N PRO A 382 -14.26 -6.03 -4.86
CA PRO A 382 -14.76 -7.35 -4.49
C PRO A 382 -14.11 -7.92 -3.22
N LEU A 383 -12.99 -7.35 -2.76
CA LEU A 383 -12.28 -7.76 -1.56
C LEU A 383 -12.65 -6.96 -0.30
N GLN A 384 -13.37 -5.85 -0.44
CA GLN A 384 -13.68 -4.96 0.68
C GLN A 384 -14.77 -5.57 1.57
N VAL A 385 -14.50 -5.71 2.87
CA VAL A 385 -15.49 -6.21 3.84
C VAL A 385 -16.22 -5.11 4.61
N GLY A 386 -15.61 -3.93 4.74
CA GLY A 386 -16.21 -2.76 5.40
C GLY A 386 -16.08 -2.72 6.93
N ASN A 387 -15.56 -3.78 7.57
CA ASN A 387 -15.19 -3.79 8.98
C ASN A 387 -13.87 -4.54 9.19
N PRO A 388 -12.78 -3.86 9.61
CA PRO A 388 -11.49 -4.49 9.86
C PRO A 388 -11.48 -5.55 10.97
N ASN A 389 -12.45 -5.55 11.88
CA ASN A 389 -12.56 -6.58 12.92
C ASN A 389 -12.87 -7.96 12.33
N PHE A 390 -13.46 -8.03 11.14
CA PHE A 390 -13.83 -9.30 10.54
C PHE A 390 -12.64 -10.23 10.31
N TYR A 391 -11.46 -9.67 10.03
CA TYR A 391 -10.21 -10.42 9.83
C TYR A 391 -9.65 -11.03 11.13
N THR A 392 -10.12 -10.59 12.30
CA THR A 392 -9.67 -11.12 13.60
C THR A 392 -10.42 -12.37 14.03
N HIS A 393 -11.59 -12.63 13.45
CA HIS A 393 -12.38 -13.84 13.72
C HIS A 393 -11.66 -15.07 13.18
N LYS A 394 -11.95 -16.25 13.76
CA LYS A 394 -11.36 -17.51 13.31
C LYS A 394 -11.70 -17.78 11.84
N GLU A 395 -12.95 -17.53 11.47
CA GLU A 395 -13.49 -17.61 10.11
C GLU A 395 -12.97 -16.50 9.19
N GLY A 396 -12.47 -15.41 9.77
CA GLY A 396 -11.97 -14.25 9.07
C GLY A 396 -10.53 -14.38 8.57
N LYS A 397 -9.79 -15.39 9.06
CA LYS A 397 -8.38 -15.61 8.71
C LYS A 397 -8.17 -15.91 7.22
N ASP A 398 -9.18 -16.49 6.57
CA ASP A 398 -9.13 -16.82 5.14
C ASP A 398 -9.61 -15.68 4.24
N LEU A 399 -10.08 -14.57 4.83
CA LEU A 399 -10.46 -13.40 4.05
C LEU A 399 -9.24 -12.81 3.35
N LYS A 400 -9.34 -12.76 2.02
CA LYS A 400 -8.32 -12.13 1.20
C LYS A 400 -8.46 -10.61 1.29
N PHE A 401 -7.34 -9.92 1.21
CA PHE A 401 -7.27 -8.47 1.10
C PHE A 401 -6.24 -8.10 0.03
N CYS A 402 -6.38 -6.92 -0.59
CA CYS A 402 -5.47 -6.49 -1.63
C CYS A 402 -4.23 -5.83 -1.02
N ASN A 403 -3.07 -6.45 -1.15
CA ASN A 403 -1.78 -5.87 -0.80
C ASN A 403 -0.72 -6.22 -1.85
N PHE A 404 0.41 -5.53 -1.81
CA PHE A 404 1.52 -5.65 -2.76
C PHE A 404 2.82 -5.90 -2.02
N GLN A 405 3.78 -6.45 -2.76
CA GLN A 405 5.08 -6.84 -2.22
C GLN A 405 6.21 -6.31 -3.09
N LYS A 406 7.25 -5.80 -2.44
CA LYS A 406 8.48 -5.38 -3.12
C LYS A 406 9.69 -5.78 -2.30
N SER A 407 10.73 -6.27 -2.98
CA SER A 407 12.02 -6.53 -2.36
C SER A 407 12.91 -5.29 -2.43
N ILE A 408 13.48 -4.90 -1.30
CA ILE A 408 14.47 -3.83 -1.18
C ILE A 408 15.74 -4.38 -0.53
N LYS A 409 16.90 -4.01 -1.05
CA LYS A 409 18.20 -4.39 -0.47
C LYS A 409 18.40 -3.67 0.86
N ARG A 410 18.96 -4.37 1.84
CA ARG A 410 19.24 -3.83 3.16
C ARG A 410 20.49 -2.94 3.10
N PRO A 411 20.38 -1.65 3.44
CA PRO A 411 21.54 -0.81 3.70
C PRO A 411 22.23 -1.25 4.99
N LYS A 412 23.47 -0.79 5.18
CA LYS A 412 24.34 -1.14 6.33
C LYS A 412 23.61 -0.99 7.67
N PHE A 413 22.94 0.14 7.90
CA PHE A 413 22.26 0.39 9.17
C PHE A 413 21.16 -0.64 9.49
N SER A 414 20.40 -1.08 8.49
CA SER A 414 19.35 -2.08 8.67
C SER A 414 19.95 -3.46 8.94
N VAL A 415 21.04 -3.81 8.25
CA VAL A 415 21.78 -5.07 8.50
C VAL A 415 22.31 -5.11 9.94
N GLU A 416 22.95 -4.03 10.40
CA GLU A 416 23.54 -3.93 11.74
C GLU A 416 22.47 -3.95 12.83
N LEU A 417 21.35 -3.26 12.62
CA LEU A 417 20.21 -3.31 13.54
C LEU A 417 19.67 -4.74 13.70
N LYS A 418 19.48 -5.47 12.59
CA LYS A 418 18.82 -6.78 12.59
C LYS A 418 19.73 -7.94 13.01
N LYS A 419 21.01 -7.89 12.62
CA LYS A 419 21.96 -8.99 12.79
C LYS A 419 23.01 -8.73 13.88
N GLY A 420 23.03 -7.54 14.47
CA GLY A 420 24.13 -7.11 15.34
C GLY A 420 25.40 -6.79 14.54
N LYS A 421 26.44 -6.28 15.22
CA LYS A 421 27.59 -5.57 14.63
C LYS A 421 28.31 -6.31 13.48
N LEU A 422 28.22 -7.63 13.41
CA LEU A 422 28.41 -8.46 12.21
C LEU A 422 28.08 -9.92 12.63
N LEU A 423 26.84 -10.36 12.43
CA LEU A 423 26.41 -11.79 12.47
C LEU A 423 26.48 -12.59 13.80
N ALA A 424 26.45 -12.04 15.01
CA ALA A 424 26.37 -12.88 16.22
C ALA A 424 25.96 -12.16 17.52
N THR A 425 24.74 -11.63 17.64
CA THR A 425 24.18 -11.42 18.98
C THR A 425 22.76 -11.94 19.08
N SER A 426 22.47 -12.72 20.12
CA SER A 426 21.09 -12.96 20.53
C SER A 426 20.44 -11.60 20.77
N TRP A 427 19.33 -11.27 20.09
CA TRP A 427 18.31 -10.40 20.68
C TRP A 427 17.99 -11.02 22.05
N ASN A 428 18.42 -10.38 23.13
CA ASN A 428 18.20 -10.87 24.48
C ASN A 428 16.69 -11.04 24.70
N GLY A 429 16.27 -12.24 25.14
CA GLY A 429 14.88 -12.52 25.53
C GLY A 429 13.86 -12.74 24.40
N SER A 430 14.26 -12.87 23.13
CA SER A 430 13.29 -13.06 22.04
C SER A 430 12.82 -14.53 21.91
N GLN A 431 11.86 -14.96 22.72
CA GLN A 431 11.05 -16.14 22.36
C GLN A 431 10.08 -15.79 21.22
N GLY A 432 9.82 -16.71 20.29
CA GLY A 432 8.78 -16.58 19.26
C GLY A 432 9.21 -16.04 17.89
N SER A 433 8.29 -15.35 17.19
CA SER A 433 8.38 -14.94 15.77
C SER A 433 9.54 -14.00 15.44
N ALA A 434 10.01 -13.21 16.42
CA ALA A 434 11.14 -12.29 16.27
C ALA A 434 12.47 -13.02 15.98
N SER A 435 12.59 -14.31 16.32
CA SER A 435 13.73 -15.14 15.96
C SER A 435 13.93 -15.27 14.44
N ARG A 436 12.85 -15.20 13.64
CA ARG A 436 12.89 -15.30 12.17
C ARG A 436 13.48 -14.05 11.50
N LEU A 437 13.52 -12.92 12.21
CA LEU A 437 14.16 -11.68 11.75
C LEU A 437 15.68 -11.79 11.76
N ARG A 438 16.24 -12.79 12.46
CA ARG A 438 17.67 -13.08 12.48
C ARG A 438 18.13 -13.56 11.10
N GLY A 439 19.26 -13.04 10.65
CA GLY A 439 19.98 -13.60 9.51
C GLY A 439 20.45 -15.02 9.82
N THR A 440 20.55 -15.86 8.80
CA THR A 440 21.00 -17.26 8.92
C THR A 440 22.52 -17.39 9.08
N GLY A 441 23.25 -16.34 9.48
CA GLY A 441 24.72 -16.39 9.59
C GLY A 441 25.50 -16.34 8.26
N ARG A 442 24.93 -16.81 7.13
CA ARG A 442 25.62 -16.79 5.83
C ARG A 442 25.94 -15.38 5.34
N ARG A 443 27.19 -15.16 4.90
CA ARG A 443 27.63 -13.94 4.19
C ARG A 443 26.70 -13.69 2.99
N ASN A 444 26.17 -12.47 2.88
CA ASN A 444 25.15 -12.06 1.90
C ASN A 444 23.82 -12.86 1.93
N GLY A 445 23.58 -13.67 2.97
CA GLY A 445 22.32 -14.39 3.15
C GLY A 445 21.22 -13.44 3.67
N ARG A 446 20.12 -13.33 2.92
CA ARG A 446 18.98 -12.45 3.26
C ARG A 446 19.43 -11.00 3.48
N ASP A 447 20.15 -10.45 2.53
CA ASP A 447 20.57 -9.04 2.45
C ASP A 447 19.46 -8.12 1.91
N TYR A 448 18.21 -8.59 1.88
CA TYR A 448 17.05 -7.83 1.43
C TYR A 448 15.89 -7.96 2.42
N GLU A 449 14.89 -7.10 2.23
CA GLU A 449 13.61 -7.08 2.92
C GLU A 449 12.49 -7.17 1.92
N VAL A 450 11.41 -7.85 2.30
CA VAL A 450 10.16 -7.84 1.55
C VAL A 450 9.20 -6.96 2.32
N LEU A 451 8.86 -5.81 1.74
CA LEU A 451 7.87 -4.90 2.29
C LEU A 451 6.47 -5.30 1.79
N ASN A 452 5.47 -5.16 2.65
CA ASN A 452 4.06 -5.39 2.34
C ASN A 452 3.29 -4.08 2.52
N TYR A 453 2.56 -3.65 1.49
CA TYR A 453 1.87 -2.38 1.50
C TYR A 453 0.57 -2.45 0.68
N SER A 454 -0.38 -1.60 1.01
CA SER A 454 -1.60 -1.37 0.24
C SER A 454 -1.53 0.05 -0.29
N TYR A 455 -1.91 0.28 -1.53
CA TYR A 455 -1.83 1.62 -2.11
C TYR A 455 -3.01 1.92 -3.02
N LEU A 456 -3.22 3.20 -3.27
CA LEU A 456 -4.24 3.71 -4.18
C LEU A 456 -3.74 5.00 -4.81
N ILE A 457 -3.95 5.12 -6.12
CA ILE A 457 -3.55 6.26 -6.92
C ILE A 457 -4.78 6.77 -7.65
N LEU A 458 -5.13 8.03 -7.41
CA LEU A 458 -6.19 8.72 -8.14
C LEU A 458 -5.66 9.96 -8.83
N GLU A 459 -6.42 10.36 -9.85
CA GLU A 459 -6.25 11.58 -10.62
C GLU A 459 -7.53 12.42 -10.45
N ARG A 460 -7.38 13.72 -10.22
CA ARG A 460 -8.44 14.71 -10.38
C ARG A 460 -8.43 15.19 -11.82
N SER A 461 -9.55 15.08 -12.53
CA SER A 461 -9.67 15.57 -13.91
C SER A 461 -9.61 17.09 -13.97
N HIS A 462 -9.19 17.62 -15.11
CA HIS A 462 -9.34 19.04 -15.41
C HIS A 462 -10.83 19.42 -15.53
N GLN A 463 -11.12 20.70 -15.29
CA GLN A 463 -12.49 21.24 -15.28
C GLN A 463 -12.81 22.04 -16.56
N ASP A 464 -11.97 21.95 -17.59
CA ASP A 464 -12.23 22.58 -18.87
C ASP A 464 -13.41 21.92 -19.60
N GLU A 465 -14.09 22.69 -20.44
CA GLU A 465 -15.31 22.25 -21.13
C GLU A 465 -15.08 21.01 -22.01
N LYS A 466 -13.87 20.87 -22.60
CA LYS A 466 -13.53 19.70 -23.44
C LYS A 466 -13.46 18.44 -22.60
N THR A 467 -12.73 18.47 -21.49
CA THR A 467 -12.61 17.34 -20.56
C THR A 467 -13.97 16.92 -20.01
N VAL A 468 -14.82 17.87 -19.60
CA VAL A 468 -16.16 17.55 -19.07
C VAL A 468 -17.04 16.88 -20.15
N LYS A 469 -17.05 17.41 -21.38
CA LYS A 469 -17.80 16.82 -22.50
C LYS A 469 -17.31 15.41 -22.83
N GLU A 470 -16.00 15.15 -22.79
CA GLU A 470 -15.44 13.82 -23.00
C GLU A 470 -15.91 12.84 -21.91
N ILE A 471 -15.88 13.24 -20.65
CA ILE A 471 -16.34 12.41 -19.53
C ILE A 471 -17.82 12.06 -19.67
N GLU A 472 -18.66 13.03 -20.05
CA GLU A 472 -20.08 12.80 -20.27
C GLU A 472 -20.34 11.84 -21.44
N LYS A 473 -19.56 11.97 -22.52
CA LYS A 473 -19.59 11.05 -23.66
C LYS A 473 -19.25 9.62 -23.22
N LEU A 474 -18.13 9.44 -22.50
CA LEU A 474 -17.70 8.14 -21.98
C LEU A 474 -18.76 7.50 -21.07
N ARG A 475 -19.43 8.30 -20.23
CA ARG A 475 -20.53 7.78 -19.39
C ARG A 475 -21.72 7.29 -20.21
N LYS A 476 -22.12 8.01 -21.26
CA LYS A 476 -23.23 7.61 -22.13
C LYS A 476 -22.91 6.31 -22.87
N GLU A 477 -21.70 6.19 -23.40
CA GLU A 477 -21.24 5.00 -24.14
C GLU A 477 -21.10 3.77 -23.23
N SER A 478 -20.65 3.96 -21.99
CA SER A 478 -20.37 2.87 -21.04
C SER A 478 -21.54 1.96 -20.70
N ILE A 479 -22.78 2.41 -20.91
CA ILE A 479 -23.99 1.61 -20.67
C ILE A 479 -24.02 0.40 -21.62
N SER A 480 -23.40 0.51 -22.79
CA SER A 480 -23.32 -0.56 -23.79
C SER A 480 -22.09 -1.47 -23.60
N ASP A 481 -21.00 -0.96 -23.04
CA ASP A 481 -19.72 -1.67 -22.89
C ASP A 481 -19.63 -2.47 -21.60
N LYS A 482 -20.36 -3.59 -21.55
CA LYS A 482 -20.27 -4.51 -20.41
C LYS A 482 -19.02 -5.39 -20.48
N TYR A 483 -18.23 -5.40 -19.40
CA TYR A 483 -17.10 -6.32 -19.26
C TYR A 483 -17.49 -7.58 -18.48
N ASP A 484 -17.63 -8.68 -19.20
CA ASP A 484 -17.87 -10.01 -18.63
C ASP A 484 -16.58 -10.67 -18.10
N ILE A 485 -16.73 -11.81 -17.43
CA ILE A 485 -15.60 -12.61 -16.91
C ILE A 485 -14.68 -13.02 -18.07
N GLY A 486 -13.37 -12.87 -17.88
CA GLY A 486 -12.36 -13.13 -18.91
C GLY A 486 -12.02 -11.91 -19.78
N SER A 487 -12.75 -10.79 -19.64
CA SER A 487 -12.48 -9.58 -20.42
C SER A 487 -11.14 -8.94 -20.04
N LEU A 488 -10.43 -8.43 -21.05
CA LEU A 488 -9.27 -7.54 -20.89
C LEU A 488 -9.67 -6.07 -20.78
N GLY A 489 -10.97 -5.76 -20.76
CA GLY A 489 -11.53 -4.42 -20.72
C GLY A 489 -11.42 -3.72 -22.07
N ASP A 490 -10.84 -2.52 -22.08
CA ASP A 490 -10.52 -1.75 -23.29
C ASP A 490 -9.22 -2.22 -23.98
N ASP A 491 -8.65 -3.35 -23.54
CA ASP A 491 -7.35 -3.90 -23.98
C ASP A 491 -6.18 -2.90 -23.85
N THR A 492 -6.32 -1.91 -22.97
CA THR A 492 -5.23 -1.03 -22.57
C THR A 492 -4.75 -1.37 -21.17
N GLN A 493 -3.54 -0.91 -20.83
CA GLN A 493 -3.02 -1.01 -19.46
C GLN A 493 -4.02 -0.55 -18.40
N LYS A 494 -4.86 0.45 -18.71
CA LYS A 494 -5.79 1.05 -17.74
C LYS A 494 -6.73 0.00 -17.17
N THR A 495 -7.22 -0.92 -18.01
CA THR A 495 -8.21 -1.92 -17.61
C THR A 495 -7.66 -3.33 -17.49
N TRP A 496 -6.46 -3.64 -17.98
CA TRP A 496 -5.90 -4.99 -17.85
C TRP A 496 -6.01 -5.58 -16.42
N PRO A 497 -6.48 -6.83 -16.27
CA PRO A 497 -6.59 -7.50 -14.99
C PRO A 497 -5.29 -7.45 -14.19
N ARG A 498 -5.38 -7.19 -12.87
CA ARG A 498 -4.22 -7.16 -11.98
C ARG A 498 -4.08 -8.45 -11.20
N ILE A 499 -2.88 -9.02 -11.20
CA ILE A 499 -2.52 -10.19 -10.40
C ILE A 499 -2.47 -9.82 -8.92
N ILE A 500 -3.39 -10.39 -8.12
CA ILE A 500 -3.52 -10.06 -6.70
C ILE A 500 -2.73 -11.00 -5.78
N ASN A 501 -2.38 -12.20 -6.23
CA ASN A 501 -1.57 -13.18 -5.49
C ASN A 501 -0.44 -13.70 -6.36
N ASP A 502 0.64 -14.20 -5.76
CA ASP A 502 1.70 -14.83 -6.54
C ASP A 502 1.15 -16.01 -7.37
N PRO A 503 1.40 -16.03 -8.69
CA PRO A 503 0.92 -17.11 -9.55
C PRO A 503 1.36 -18.49 -9.08
N ILE A 504 0.42 -19.43 -8.99
CA ILE A 504 0.71 -20.82 -8.60
C ILE A 504 1.23 -21.55 -9.84
N LYS A 505 2.54 -21.86 -9.82
CA LYS A 505 3.24 -22.49 -10.94
C LYS A 505 3.26 -24.01 -10.77
N ARG A 506 2.52 -24.73 -11.62
CA ARG A 506 2.52 -26.20 -11.69
C ARG A 506 3.20 -26.68 -12.98
N LYS A 507 3.40 -28.00 -13.10
CA LYS A 507 3.87 -28.60 -14.35
C LYS A 507 2.77 -28.43 -15.42
N GLY A 508 3.11 -27.77 -16.53
CA GLY A 508 2.20 -27.61 -17.67
C GLY A 508 1.10 -26.54 -17.53
N HIS A 509 0.88 -25.94 -16.35
CA HIS A 509 -0.05 -24.82 -16.21
C HIS A 509 0.34 -23.84 -15.09
N VAL A 510 -0.15 -22.61 -15.16
CA VAL A 510 -0.03 -21.55 -14.16
C VAL A 510 -1.43 -21.05 -13.82
N MET A 511 -1.75 -20.96 -12.53
CA MET A 511 -3.00 -20.37 -12.06
C MET A 511 -2.74 -18.99 -11.47
N MET A 512 -3.58 -18.02 -11.82
CA MET A 512 -3.49 -16.64 -11.37
C MET A 512 -4.83 -16.21 -10.78
N ASP A 513 -4.77 -15.58 -9.60
CA ASP A 513 -5.91 -14.85 -9.04
C ASP A 513 -5.80 -13.39 -9.51
N LEU A 514 -6.86 -12.89 -10.14
CA LEU A 514 -6.89 -11.57 -10.78
C LEU A 514 -8.05 -10.73 -10.22
N CYS A 515 -7.80 -9.43 -10.07
CA CYS A 515 -8.86 -8.42 -10.00
C CYS A 515 -9.07 -7.90 -11.42
N ALA A 516 -10.28 -8.04 -11.97
CA ALA A 516 -10.53 -7.90 -13.41
C ALA A 516 -11.44 -6.69 -13.75
N PRO A 517 -11.46 -6.21 -15.02
CA PRO A 517 -12.38 -5.18 -15.52
C PRO A 517 -13.85 -5.38 -15.15
N SER A 518 -14.28 -6.64 -15.05
CA SER A 518 -15.64 -7.04 -14.67
C SER A 518 -16.06 -6.54 -13.27
N GLY A 519 -15.09 -6.10 -12.46
CA GLY A 519 -15.31 -5.72 -11.07
C GLY A 519 -15.40 -6.92 -10.13
N THR A 520 -15.07 -8.12 -10.62
CA THR A 520 -15.04 -9.33 -9.83
C THR A 520 -13.62 -9.86 -9.67
N LEU A 521 -13.43 -10.78 -8.72
CA LEU A 521 -12.23 -11.60 -8.68
C LEU A 521 -12.40 -12.75 -9.67
N GLU A 522 -11.34 -13.02 -10.42
CA GLU A 522 -11.32 -14.07 -11.42
C GLU A 522 -10.11 -14.97 -11.19
N LYS A 523 -10.26 -16.25 -11.53
CA LYS A 523 -9.17 -17.22 -11.48
C LYS A 523 -8.90 -17.70 -12.90
N TRP A 524 -7.73 -17.36 -13.41
CA TRP A 524 -7.34 -17.69 -14.78
C TRP A 524 -6.27 -18.78 -14.78
N THR A 525 -6.42 -19.77 -15.65
CA THR A 525 -5.43 -20.86 -15.82
C THR A 525 -4.82 -20.82 -17.21
N VAL A 526 -3.53 -20.55 -17.27
CA VAL A 526 -2.74 -20.58 -18.50
C VAL A 526 -2.04 -21.93 -18.60
N SER A 527 -2.38 -22.71 -19.62
CA SER A 527 -1.77 -24.02 -19.85
C SER A 527 -0.74 -23.97 -20.99
N ARG A 528 0.28 -24.82 -20.92
CA ARG A 528 1.32 -24.94 -21.97
C ARG A 528 0.75 -25.37 -23.32
N SER A 529 -0.34 -26.14 -23.32
CA SER A 529 -1.02 -26.57 -24.55
C SER A 529 -1.90 -25.49 -25.17
N PHE A 530 -2.26 -24.45 -24.42
CA PHE A 530 -2.99 -23.29 -24.95
C PHE A 530 -2.05 -22.39 -25.76
N SER A 531 -0.93 -21.98 -25.16
CA SER A 531 0.12 -21.26 -25.87
C SER A 531 1.44 -21.41 -25.12
N LYS A 532 2.51 -21.78 -25.84
CA LYS A 532 3.85 -21.91 -25.26
C LYS A 532 4.38 -20.55 -24.78
N GLN A 533 4.15 -19.49 -25.55
CA GLN A 533 4.61 -18.13 -25.26
C GLN A 533 3.85 -17.54 -24.07
N ILE A 534 2.51 -17.57 -24.08
CA ILE A 534 1.70 -17.05 -22.96
C ILE A 534 1.98 -17.87 -21.68
N TYR A 535 2.19 -19.19 -21.80
CA TYR A 535 2.60 -20.02 -20.66
C TYR A 535 3.98 -19.64 -20.11
N HIS A 536 4.95 -19.35 -20.98
CA HIS A 536 6.27 -18.84 -20.57
C HIS A 536 6.11 -17.54 -19.78
N ASP A 537 5.33 -16.60 -20.30
CA ASP A 537 5.10 -15.28 -19.72
C ASP A 537 4.37 -15.39 -18.38
N ALA A 538 3.32 -16.21 -18.29
CA ALA A 538 2.61 -16.52 -17.04
C ALA A 538 3.55 -17.11 -15.96
N ARG A 539 4.54 -17.91 -16.34
CA ARG A 539 5.55 -18.42 -15.40
C ARG A 539 6.51 -17.33 -14.91
N LYS A 540 6.64 -16.21 -15.61
CA LYS A 540 7.47 -15.06 -15.22
C LYS A 540 6.69 -13.96 -14.52
N SER A 541 5.35 -13.97 -14.61
CA SER A 541 4.48 -13.11 -13.82
C SER A 541 4.67 -13.29 -12.31
N LYS A 542 4.43 -12.19 -11.58
CA LYS A 542 4.40 -12.12 -10.11
C LYS A 542 3.20 -11.31 -9.66
N LYS A 543 2.95 -11.33 -8.35
CA LYS A 543 1.97 -10.44 -7.71
C LYS A 543 2.20 -8.98 -8.11
N GLY A 544 1.11 -8.27 -8.40
CA GLY A 544 1.13 -6.86 -8.77
C GLY A 544 1.23 -6.57 -10.26
N ASP A 545 1.61 -7.53 -11.10
CA ASP A 545 1.65 -7.29 -12.56
C ASP A 545 0.24 -7.17 -13.15
N LEU A 546 0.14 -6.47 -14.27
CA LEU A 546 -1.02 -6.50 -15.14
C LEU A 546 -0.91 -7.66 -16.12
N TRP A 547 -2.01 -8.34 -16.34
CA TRP A 547 -2.10 -9.47 -17.24
C TRP A 547 -2.85 -9.07 -18.51
N ALA A 548 -2.14 -9.09 -19.64
CA ALA A 548 -2.60 -8.55 -20.92
C ALA A 548 -2.88 -9.63 -21.98
N SER A 549 -2.89 -10.89 -21.58
CA SER A 549 -3.00 -12.04 -22.49
C SER A 549 -4.19 -12.90 -22.11
N ASP A 550 -4.66 -13.72 -23.05
CA ASP A 550 -5.76 -14.63 -22.78
C ASP A 550 -5.34 -15.86 -21.95
N ALA A 551 -6.30 -16.63 -21.45
CA ALA A 551 -6.08 -17.84 -20.68
C ALA A 551 -7.01 -18.98 -21.11
N LYS A 552 -6.58 -20.22 -20.92
CA LYS A 552 -7.37 -21.41 -21.32
C LYS A 552 -8.68 -21.53 -20.55
N THR A 553 -8.66 -21.19 -19.26
CA THR A 553 -9.85 -21.16 -18.43
C THR A 553 -9.90 -19.87 -17.64
N GLN A 554 -11.06 -19.24 -17.62
CA GLN A 554 -11.35 -18.00 -16.91
C GLN A 554 -12.65 -18.23 -16.16
N ILE A 555 -12.59 -18.25 -14.84
CA ILE A 555 -13.77 -18.49 -14.01
C ILE A 555 -13.87 -17.40 -12.94
N LYS A 556 -15.10 -17.14 -12.48
CA LYS A 556 -15.30 -16.30 -11.29
C LYS A 556 -14.55 -16.93 -10.11
N GLY A 557 -13.72 -16.14 -9.45
CA GLY A 557 -13.01 -16.55 -8.24
C GLY A 557 -13.96 -16.67 -7.06
N LEU A 558 -13.60 -17.53 -6.10
CA LEU A 558 -14.25 -17.63 -4.79
C LEU A 558 -13.91 -16.37 -3.97
N GLY A 559 -14.64 -15.28 -4.27
CA GLY A 559 -14.48 -13.97 -3.65
C GLY A 559 -15.79 -13.36 -3.16
N ASP A 560 -16.93 -14.03 -3.35
CA ASP A 560 -18.19 -13.56 -2.78
C ASP A 560 -18.16 -13.80 -1.26
N LEU A 561 -17.77 -12.75 -0.54
CA LEU A 561 -17.66 -12.73 0.90
C LEU A 561 -19.07 -12.89 1.50
N ASN A 562 -19.28 -13.89 2.35
CA ASN A 562 -20.53 -14.00 3.12
C ASN A 562 -20.52 -12.97 4.27
N LEU A 563 -20.71 -11.69 3.90
CA LEU A 563 -20.70 -10.56 4.84
C LEU A 563 -21.77 -10.70 5.92
N GLN A 564 -22.91 -11.33 5.62
CA GLN A 564 -24.00 -11.54 6.58
C GLN A 564 -23.55 -12.44 7.75
N LYS A 565 -22.81 -13.52 7.45
CA LYS A 565 -22.23 -14.39 8.49
C LYS A 565 -21.30 -13.60 9.41
N PHE A 566 -20.38 -12.81 8.85
CA PHE A 566 -19.43 -12.00 9.65
C PHE A 566 -20.12 -10.92 10.47
N GLN A 567 -21.14 -10.27 9.94
CA GLN A 567 -21.95 -9.29 10.68
C GLN A 567 -22.65 -9.92 11.88
N LYS A 568 -23.16 -11.16 11.74
CA LYS A 568 -23.78 -11.89 12.86
C LYS A 568 -22.76 -12.23 13.94
N LEU A 569 -21.60 -12.79 13.55
CA LEU A 569 -20.51 -13.13 14.47
C LEU A 569 -19.99 -11.89 15.23
N GLU A 570 -19.85 -10.76 14.55
CA GLU A 570 -19.41 -9.51 15.18
C GLU A 570 -20.46 -8.98 16.17
N LYS A 571 -21.75 -9.04 15.84
CA LYS A 571 -22.82 -8.66 16.77
C LYS A 571 -22.83 -9.54 18.02
N GLU A 572 -22.65 -10.85 17.86
CA GLU A 572 -22.57 -11.81 18.97
C GLU A 572 -21.34 -11.52 19.86
N ARG A 573 -20.18 -11.26 19.25
CA ARG A 573 -18.96 -10.86 19.97
C ARG A 573 -19.16 -9.57 20.75
N ILE A 574 -19.72 -8.53 20.15
CA ILE A 574 -19.99 -7.25 20.84
C ILE A 574 -20.95 -7.48 22.02
N LYS A 575 -21.96 -8.34 21.85
CA LYS A 575 -22.88 -8.71 22.93
C LYS A 575 -22.16 -9.44 24.08
N GLN A 576 -21.26 -10.36 23.77
CA GLN A 576 -20.44 -11.06 24.78
C GLN A 576 -19.49 -10.09 25.49
N MET A 577 -18.76 -9.25 24.76
CA MET A 577 -17.88 -8.24 25.33
C MET A 577 -18.62 -7.29 26.27
N LYS A 578 -19.80 -6.79 25.88
CA LYS A 578 -20.63 -5.95 26.76
C LYS A 578 -21.14 -6.69 28.00
N LYS A 579 -21.36 -8.01 27.91
CA LYS A 579 -21.77 -8.83 29.06
C LYS A 579 -20.59 -9.05 30.02
N GLU A 580 -19.41 -9.33 29.49
CA GLU A 580 -18.17 -9.45 30.26
C GLU A 580 -17.80 -8.13 30.93
N GLU A 581 -17.83 -7.00 30.21
CA GLU A 581 -17.57 -5.66 30.76
C GLU A 581 -18.51 -5.32 31.92
N ARG A 582 -19.81 -5.64 31.80
CA ARG A 582 -20.79 -5.48 32.89
C ARG A 582 -20.49 -6.39 34.08
N ARG A 583 -20.03 -7.62 33.83
CA ARG A 583 -19.67 -8.58 34.89
C ARG A 583 -18.42 -8.10 35.63
N THR A 584 -17.35 -7.78 34.90
CA THR A 584 -16.10 -7.24 35.45
C THR A 584 -16.34 -5.94 36.20
N SER A 585 -17.21 -5.04 35.69
CA SER A 585 -17.58 -3.82 36.41
C SER A 585 -18.26 -4.12 37.75
N ARG A 586 -19.14 -5.13 37.82
CA ARG A 586 -19.79 -5.56 39.07
C ARG A 586 -18.79 -6.17 40.04
N GLU A 587 -17.94 -7.08 39.57
CA GLU A 587 -16.89 -7.73 40.38
C GLU A 587 -15.93 -6.68 40.98
N ILE A 588 -15.55 -5.66 40.19
CA ILE A 588 -14.72 -4.55 40.68
C ILE A 588 -15.45 -3.71 41.73
N THR A 589 -16.75 -3.42 41.55
CA THR A 589 -17.54 -2.68 42.54
C THR A 589 -17.76 -3.48 43.82
N GLU A 590 -18.07 -4.78 43.72
CA GLU A 590 -18.23 -5.67 44.88
C GLU A 590 -16.92 -5.79 45.67
N SER A 591 -15.80 -6.03 44.97
CA SER A 591 -14.47 -6.08 45.60
C SER A 591 -14.09 -4.77 46.28
N PHE A 592 -14.52 -3.62 45.74
CA PHE A 592 -14.28 -2.33 46.37
C PHE A 592 -15.11 -2.16 47.64
N ASN A 593 -16.40 -2.51 47.61
CA ASN A 593 -17.26 -2.42 48.79
C ASN A 593 -16.74 -3.34 49.92
N GLU A 594 -16.32 -4.57 49.58
CA GLU A 594 -15.72 -5.50 50.55
C GLU A 594 -14.42 -4.93 51.16
N LEU A 595 -13.59 -4.27 50.34
CA LEU A 595 -12.38 -3.61 50.80
C LEU A 595 -12.71 -2.44 51.73
N GLU A 596 -13.65 -1.58 51.35
CA GLU A 596 -14.10 -0.43 52.13
C GLU A 596 -14.68 -0.86 53.50
N ASP A 597 -15.53 -1.88 53.51
CA ASP A 597 -16.05 -2.48 54.75
C ASP A 597 -14.91 -3.02 55.62
N SER A 598 -13.95 -3.74 55.03
CA SER A 598 -12.82 -4.32 55.78
C SER A 598 -11.88 -3.26 56.40
N LEU A 599 -11.74 -2.10 55.75
CA LEU A 599 -10.96 -0.97 56.22
C LEU A 599 -11.70 -0.19 57.33
N GLN A 600 -13.03 -0.10 57.28
CA GLN A 600 -13.81 0.55 58.32
C GLN A 600 -13.76 -0.20 59.67
N PHE A 601 -13.58 -1.52 59.63
CA PHE A 601 -13.57 -2.37 60.84
C PHE A 601 -12.18 -2.87 61.24
N ASP A 602 -11.08 -2.30 60.70
CA ASP A 602 -9.68 -2.70 60.97
C ASP A 602 -9.41 -4.22 60.90
N ASN A 603 -10.18 -4.92 60.05
CA ASN A 603 -10.19 -6.40 59.97
C ASN A 603 -9.69 -6.92 58.62
N HIS A 604 -9.00 -6.08 57.84
CA HIS A 604 -8.47 -6.45 56.54
C HIS A 604 -7.25 -7.39 56.67
N LYS A 605 -7.24 -8.48 55.89
CA LYS A 605 -6.15 -9.47 55.85
C LYS A 605 -5.04 -9.14 54.86
N LEU A 606 -5.17 -8.02 54.15
CA LEU A 606 -4.28 -7.58 53.08
C LEU A 606 -3.22 -6.64 53.64
N SER A 607 -2.04 -6.65 53.04
CA SER A 607 -1.02 -5.63 53.34
C SER A 607 -1.42 -4.26 52.77
N ASP A 608 -0.93 -3.18 53.36
CA ASP A 608 -1.17 -1.80 52.87
C ASP A 608 -0.84 -1.63 51.38
N VAL A 609 0.18 -2.34 50.89
CA VAL A 609 0.59 -2.33 49.48
C VAL A 609 -0.47 -2.96 48.56
N GLU A 610 -1.14 -4.00 49.02
CA GLU A 610 -2.20 -4.69 48.27
C GLU A 610 -3.49 -3.87 48.26
N VAL A 611 -3.82 -3.21 49.36
CA VAL A 611 -4.94 -2.25 49.46
C VAL A 611 -4.77 -1.11 48.44
N VAL A 612 -3.58 -0.49 48.41
CA VAL A 612 -3.27 0.58 47.45
C VAL A 612 -3.36 0.09 46.00
N ARG A 613 -2.97 -1.17 45.74
CA ARG A 613 -3.03 -1.76 44.41
C ARG A 613 -4.48 -1.97 43.94
N GLU A 614 -5.36 -2.48 44.79
CA GLU A 614 -6.79 -2.65 44.48
C GLU A 614 -7.51 -1.30 44.27
N ILE A 615 -7.18 -0.29 45.08
CA ILE A 615 -7.71 1.06 44.88
C ILE A 615 -7.20 1.65 43.54
N SER A 616 -5.94 1.39 43.18
CA SER A 616 -5.36 1.82 41.91
C SER A 616 -5.99 1.16 40.69
N THR A 617 -6.29 -0.14 40.75
CA THR A 617 -6.99 -0.87 39.66
C THR A 617 -8.40 -0.32 39.45
N LEU A 618 -9.13 -0.04 40.53
CA LEU A 618 -10.45 0.60 40.48
C LEU A 618 -10.41 1.98 39.83
N HIS A 619 -9.53 2.87 40.31
CA HIS A 619 -9.38 4.20 39.72
C HIS A 619 -8.97 4.12 38.24
N GLY A 620 -8.07 3.19 37.88
CA GLY A 620 -7.69 2.91 36.50
C GLY A 620 -8.87 2.44 35.64
N HIS A 621 -9.76 1.61 36.18
CA HIS A 621 -10.97 1.15 35.52
C HIS A 621 -11.97 2.29 35.29
N HIS A 622 -12.28 3.09 36.32
CA HIS A 622 -13.17 4.27 36.19
C HIS A 622 -12.61 5.31 35.23
N PHE A 623 -11.31 5.58 35.29
CA PHE A 623 -10.64 6.46 34.34
C PHE A 623 -10.79 5.96 32.91
N SER A 624 -10.56 4.67 32.67
CA SER A 624 -10.71 4.05 31.36
C SER A 624 -12.15 4.14 30.83
N GLN A 625 -13.16 3.93 31.69
CA GLN A 625 -14.56 4.10 31.30
C GLN A 625 -14.92 5.55 30.97
N HIS A 626 -14.39 6.51 31.71
CA HIS A 626 -14.60 7.94 31.41
C HIS A 626 -13.96 8.37 30.10
N VAL A 627 -12.76 7.86 29.80
CA VAL A 627 -12.05 8.14 28.54
C VAL A 627 -12.74 7.48 27.35
N ASN A 628 -13.28 6.27 27.49
CA ASN A 628 -13.97 5.57 26.41
C ASN A 628 -15.41 6.06 26.13
N LYS A 629 -16.02 6.81 27.06
CA LYS A 629 -17.36 7.44 26.89
C LYS A 629 -17.32 8.81 26.22
N LYS A 630 -16.17 9.47 26.19
CA LYS A 630 -15.91 10.70 25.42
C LYS A 630 -15.37 10.33 24.05
#